data_AF-V5HFJ8-F1
#
_entry.id   AF-V5HFJ8-F1
#
_cell.length_a   1.000
_cell.length_b   1.000
_cell.length_c   1.000
_cell.angle_alpha   90.00
_cell.angle_beta   90.00
_cell.angle_gamma   90.00
#
_symmetry.space_group_name_H-M   'P 1'
#
loop_
_entity.id
_entity.type
_entity.pdbx_description
1 polymer ?
#
loop_
_entity_poly.entity_id
_entity_poly.type
_entity_poly.pdbx_seq_one_letter_code
_entity_poly.pdbx_strand_id
1 'polypeptide(L)' 'MLPFSKMPLAVFAVVLILPALQSGGLLSGTEFHKDCMELLEECGEKKCHLEGSDGLFDYDPKSCRLECLGNKD' A
#
# COMPACT_ATOMS: atom_id res chain seq x y z
N MET A 1 -15.13 27.13 27.87
CA MET A 1 -14.48 28.12 26.99
C MET A 1 -12.98 27.97 27.18
N LEU A 2 -12.19 27.77 26.12
CA LEU A 2 -10.73 27.69 26.29
C LEU A 2 -10.20 29.06 26.75
N PRO A 3 -9.21 29.12 27.65
CA PRO A 3 -8.59 30.38 28.03
C PRO A 3 -8.01 31.07 26.79
N PHE A 4 -8.09 32.41 26.74
CA PHE A 4 -7.68 33.21 25.58
C PHE A 4 -6.25 32.93 25.11
N SER A 5 -5.35 32.55 26.01
CA SER A 5 -3.98 32.13 25.71
C SER A 5 -3.88 30.82 24.90
N LYS A 6 -4.94 30.00 24.90
CA LYS A 6 -5.00 28.66 24.28
C LYS A 6 -5.84 28.63 22.99
N MET A 7 -6.63 29.68 22.75
CA MET A 7 -7.36 29.92 21.50
C MET A 7 -6.45 29.94 20.26
N PRO A 8 -5.30 30.65 20.23
CA PRO A 8 -4.45 30.66 19.03
C PRO A 8 -3.86 29.29 18.73
N LEU A 9 -3.48 28.52 19.75
CA LEU A 9 -2.98 27.13 19.58
C LEU A 9 -4.06 26.20 19.02
N ALA A 10 -5.30 26.33 19.49
CA ALA A 10 -6.42 25.54 18.97
C ALA A 10 -6.71 25.89 17.50
N VAL A 11 -6.71 27.17 17.15
CA VAL A 11 -6.88 27.63 15.77
C VAL A 11 -5.75 27.09 14.89
N PHE A 12 -4.49 27.16 15.36
CA PHE A 12 -3.34 26.65 14.62
C PHE A 12 -3.43 25.15 14.37
N ALA A 13 -3.80 24.37 15.39
CA ALA A 13 -4.00 22.92 15.25
C ALA A 13 -5.14 22.60 14.27
N VAL A 14 -6.28 23.29 14.36
CA VAL A 14 -7.41 23.09 13.44
C VAL A 14 -7.01 23.43 12.01
N VAL A 15 -6.36 24.58 11.77
CA VAL A 15 -5.92 25.01 10.43
C VAL A 15 -4.90 24.06 9.82
N LEU A 16 -4.03 23.41 10.61
CA LEU A 16 -3.06 22.46 10.09
C LEU A 16 -3.66 21.06 9.87
N ILE A 17 -4.56 20.63 10.76
CA ILE A 17 -5.10 19.27 10.74
C ILE A 17 -6.28 19.16 9.74
N LEU A 18 -7.16 20.17 9.64
CA LEU A 18 -8.32 20.13 8.72
C LEU A 18 -7.94 19.89 7.25
N PRO A 19 -6.95 20.62 6.67
CA PRO A 19 -6.56 20.42 5.29
C PRO A 19 -5.96 19.03 5.05
N ALA A 20 -5.28 18.46 6.04
CA ALA A 20 -4.76 17.09 5.96
C ALA A 20 -5.87 16.04 6.02
N LEU A 21 -6.98 16.30 6.73
CA LEU A 21 -8.18 15.45 6.67
C LEU A 21 -8.93 15.63 5.35
N GLN A 22 -9.06 16.86 4.85
CA GLN A 22 -9.79 17.17 3.62
C GLN A 22 -9.05 16.73 2.36
N SER A 23 -7.72 16.73 2.36
CA SER A 23 -6.90 16.30 1.22
C SER A 23 -6.92 14.79 0.99
N GLY A 24 -7.65 14.02 1.81
CA GLY A 24 -7.61 12.56 1.81
C GLY A 24 -6.27 11.98 2.28
N GLY A 25 -5.26 12.81 2.57
CA GLY A 25 -3.90 12.35 2.89
C GLY A 25 -3.78 11.63 4.24
N LEU A 26 -4.69 11.88 5.18
CA LEU A 26 -4.70 11.21 6.50
C LEU A 26 -5.37 9.84 6.52
N LEU A 27 -6.26 9.56 5.56
CA LEU A 27 -7.02 8.31 5.45
C LEU A 27 -6.86 7.66 4.07
N SER A 28 -5.85 8.05 3.30
CA SER A 28 -5.41 7.28 2.14
C SER A 28 -4.60 6.09 2.65
N GLY A 29 -5.26 5.21 3.43
CA GLY A 29 -5.11 3.80 3.13
C GLY A 29 -5.67 3.70 1.73
N THR A 30 -4.79 3.82 0.75
CA THR A 30 -5.08 3.63 -0.67
C THR A 30 -6.13 2.54 -0.75
N GLU A 31 -7.35 2.86 -1.21
CA GLU A 31 -8.25 1.85 -1.73
C GLU A 31 -7.51 1.27 -2.95
N PHE A 32 -6.60 0.34 -2.68
CA PHE A 32 -6.07 -0.54 -3.68
C PHE A 32 -7.28 -1.36 -4.09
N HIS A 33 -7.88 -0.95 -5.20
CA HIS A 33 -8.97 -1.68 -5.86
C HIS A 33 -8.51 -3.03 -6.43
N LYS A 34 -7.27 -3.42 -6.14
CA LYS A 34 -6.69 -4.72 -6.41
C LYS A 34 -6.77 -5.51 -5.12
N ASP A 35 -7.50 -6.62 -5.14
CA ASP A 35 -7.41 -7.59 -4.06
C ASP A 35 -5.95 -8.04 -3.88
N CYS A 36 -5.57 -8.41 -2.66
CA CYS A 36 -4.20 -8.84 -2.33
C CYS A 36 -3.68 -9.90 -3.32
N MET A 37 -4.57 -10.77 -3.81
CA MET A 37 -4.26 -11.77 -4.84
C MET A 37 -3.79 -11.16 -6.15
N GLU A 38 -4.43 -10.11 -6.66
CA GLU A 38 -4.02 -9.47 -7.91
C GLU A 38 -2.63 -8.83 -7.77
N LEU A 39 -2.33 -8.25 -6.59
CA LEU A 39 -1.00 -7.71 -6.31
C LEU A 39 0.06 -8.80 -6.22
N LEU A 40 -0.28 -9.94 -5.62
CA LEU A 40 0.62 -11.10 -5.52
C LEU A 40 0.90 -11.69 -6.90
N GLU A 41 -0.11 -11.82 -7.76
CA GLU A 41 0.06 -12.27 -9.14
C GLU A 41 0.95 -11.32 -9.94
N GLU A 42 0.67 -10.01 -9.92
CA GLU A 42 1.47 -9.02 -10.66
C GLU A 42 2.93 -8.96 -10.18
N CYS A 43 3.13 -8.94 -8.86
CA CYS A 43 4.47 -8.92 -8.29
C CYS A 43 5.21 -10.24 -8.52
N GLY A 44 4.50 -11.36 -8.40
CA GLY A 44 5.05 -12.71 -8.58
C GLY A 44 5.52 -12.93 -10.02
N GLU A 45 4.69 -12.55 -11.00
CA GLU A 45 5.02 -12.62 -12.42
C GLU A 45 6.33 -11.86 -12.70
N LYS A 46 6.39 -10.61 -12.25
CA LYS A 46 7.57 -9.76 -12.43
C LYS A 46 8.81 -10.33 -11.74
N LYS A 47 8.66 -10.86 -10.53
CA LYS A 47 9.75 -11.45 -9.74
C LYS A 47 10.33 -12.68 -10.44
N CYS A 48 9.47 -13.57 -10.95
CA CYS A 48 9.88 -14.79 -11.65
C CYS A 48 10.62 -14.47 -12.97
N HIS A 49 10.13 -13.52 -13.76
CA HIS A 49 10.84 -13.06 -14.96
C HIS A 49 12.23 -12.49 -14.64
N LEU A 50 12.36 -11.74 -13.54
CA LEU A 50 13.66 -11.23 -13.08
C LEU A 50 14.63 -12.34 -12.63
N GLU A 51 14.10 -13.49 -12.22
CA GLU A 51 14.87 -14.68 -11.87
C GLU A 51 15.17 -15.59 -13.09
N GLY A 52 14.71 -15.20 -14.29
CA GLY A 52 14.94 -15.93 -15.55
C GLY A 52 13.96 -17.08 -15.80
N SER A 53 12.85 -17.10 -15.07
CA SER A 53 11.75 -18.05 -15.24
C SER A 53 10.70 -17.51 -16.22
N ASP A 54 9.87 -18.38 -16.79
CA ASP A 54 8.83 -18.03 -17.80
C ASP A 54 7.54 -17.46 -17.16
N GLY A 55 7.66 -16.79 -16.02
CA GLY A 55 6.55 -16.22 -15.23
C GLY A 55 6.24 -16.96 -13.92
N LEU A 56 5.15 -16.55 -13.26
CA LEU A 56 4.64 -17.13 -12.02
C LEU A 56 3.86 -18.42 -12.32
N PHE A 57 4.14 -19.49 -11.57
CA PHE A 57 3.35 -20.71 -11.57
C PHE A 57 2.33 -20.70 -10.44
N ASP A 58 2.78 -20.50 -9.21
CA ASP A 58 1.94 -20.49 -8.01
C ASP A 58 2.62 -19.75 -6.84
N TYR A 59 1.95 -19.66 -5.70
CA TYR A 59 2.46 -19.09 -4.46
C TYR A 59 1.96 -19.91 -3.26
N ASP A 60 2.86 -20.28 -2.36
CA ASP A 60 2.49 -20.91 -1.09
C ASP A 60 2.21 -19.84 -0.01
N PRO A 61 0.94 -19.64 0.41
CA PRO A 61 0.59 -18.66 1.43
C PRO A 61 1.09 -19.02 2.82
N LYS A 62 1.46 -20.26 3.09
CA LYS A 62 1.97 -20.67 4.40
C LYS A 62 3.44 -20.35 4.58
N SER A 63 4.23 -20.53 3.52
CA SER A 63 5.68 -20.25 3.55
C SER A 63 6.06 -18.90 2.95
N CYS A 64 5.10 -18.18 2.36
CA CYS A 64 5.31 -16.93 1.63
C CYS A 64 6.36 -17.06 0.51
N ARG A 65 6.32 -18.18 -0.23
CA ARG A 65 7.24 -18.47 -1.34
C ARG A 65 6.50 -18.46 -2.67
N LEU A 66 7.13 -17.85 -3.67
CA LEU A 66 6.68 -17.91 -5.06
C LEU A 66 7.24 -19.17 -5.72
N GLU A 67 6.42 -19.82 -6.52
CA GLU A 67 6.82 -20.88 -7.42
C GLU A 67 6.80 -20.32 -8.85
N CYS A 68 7.95 -20.35 -9.52
CA CYS A 68 8.08 -19.83 -10.87
C CYS A 68 8.03 -20.95 -11.91
N LEU A 69 7.57 -20.63 -13.12
CA LEU A 69 7.61 -21.55 -14.25
C LEU A 69 9.05 -21.87 -14.65
N GLY A 70 9.33 -23.13 -15.01
CA GLY A 70 10.64 -23.51 -15.52
C GLY A 70 10.99 -22.74 -16.81
N ASN A 71 12.28 -22.47 -17.00
CA ASN A 71 12.76 -21.87 -18.25
C ASN A 71 12.63 -22.89 -19.40
N LYS A 72 12.14 -22.45 -20.57
CA LYS A 72 12.24 -23.26 -21.79
C LYS A 72 13.57 -22.92 -22.44
N ASP A 73 14.54 -23.81 -22.30
CA ASP A 73 15.79 -23.77 -23.06
C ASP A 73 15.54 -23.81 -24.58
#